data_AF-A0A527ZNQ3-F1
#
_entry.id   AF-A0A527ZNQ3-F1
#
_cell.length_a   1.000
_cell.length_b   1.000
_cell.length_c   1.000
_cell.angle_alpha   90.00
_cell.angle_beta   90.00
_cell.angle_gamma   90.00
#
_symmetry.space_group_name_H-M   'P 1'
#
loop_
_entity.id
_entity.type
_entity.pdbx_description
1 polymer ?
#
loop_
_entity_poly.entity_id
_entity_poly.type
_entity_poly.pdbx_seq_one_letter_code
_entity_poly.pdbx_strand_id
1 'polypeptide(L)'
;VGEVKPDQVASINAAASTGGGSWSMQIASQPTVESAQSTYQDLQRRYGSVLSGHTANIVKAEIAGKGTFYRVRVPAKSRNDAINLCTNYKAAGGNCFVSR
;
A
#
# COMPACT_ATOMS: atom_id res chain seq x y z
N VAL A 1 46.00 19.00 -20.61
CA VAL A 1 44.70 18.29 -20.64
C VAL A 1 44.73 17.23 -19.56
N GLY A 2 43.79 17.25 -18.63
CA GLY A 2 43.77 16.37 -17.45
C GLY A 2 42.51 16.65 -16.66
N GLU A 3 41.42 16.12 -17.18
CA GLU A 3 40.03 16.35 -16.78
C GLU A 3 39.79 15.88 -15.34
N VAL A 4 39.51 16.81 -14.42
CA VAL A 4 38.94 16.48 -13.11
C VAL A 4 37.45 16.25 -13.29
N LYS A 5 36.99 15.03 -12.99
CA LYS A 5 35.56 14.70 -12.78
C LYS A 5 35.24 14.92 -11.30
N PRO A 6 34.29 15.80 -10.95
CA PRO A 6 33.63 15.74 -9.66
C PRO A 6 32.17 15.28 -9.79
N ASP A 7 31.76 14.55 -8.76
CA ASP A 7 30.38 14.34 -8.31
C ASP A 7 29.46 13.40 -9.10
N GLN A 8 29.77 12.11 -8.98
CA GLN A 8 28.72 11.10 -8.78
C GLN A 8 28.13 11.28 -7.37
N VAL A 9 26.95 11.89 -7.31
CA VAL A 9 26.13 12.00 -6.10
C VAL A 9 25.75 10.61 -5.59
N ALA A 10 26.38 10.19 -4.50
CA ALA A 10 25.97 9.02 -3.75
C ALA A 10 24.70 9.31 -2.93
N SER A 11 23.88 8.25 -2.83
CA SER A 11 22.87 8.01 -1.79
C SER A 11 21.50 8.67 -1.93
N ILE A 12 20.66 8.02 -2.73
CA ILE A 12 19.45 7.41 -2.15
C ILE A 12 19.39 5.97 -2.65
N ASN A 13 20.03 5.07 -1.90
CA ASN A 13 19.72 3.66 -1.97
C ASN A 13 18.30 3.52 -1.40
N ALA A 14 17.30 3.73 -2.24
CA ALA A 14 15.95 3.24 -1.97
C ALA A 14 16.05 1.72 -2.00
N ALA A 15 16.43 1.13 -0.87
CA ALA A 15 16.22 -0.27 -0.57
C ALA A 15 14.70 -0.50 -0.48
N ALA A 16 14.03 -0.50 -1.63
CA ALA A 16 12.80 -1.22 -1.84
C ALA A 16 13.21 -2.52 -2.55
N SER A 17 13.57 -3.47 -1.71
CA SER A 17 13.92 -4.84 -2.03
C SER A 17 12.92 -5.47 -3.02
N THR A 18 13.47 -6.00 -4.10
CA THR A 18 13.14 -7.28 -4.73
C THR A 18 11.70 -7.51 -5.25
N GLY A 19 11.58 -7.49 -6.58
CA GLY A 19 10.50 -8.16 -7.32
C GLY A 19 9.60 -7.18 -8.07
N GLY A 20 9.28 -7.48 -9.33
CA GLY A 20 8.49 -6.62 -10.21
C GLY A 20 7.26 -6.01 -9.52
N GLY A 21 7.11 -4.69 -9.66
CA GLY A 21 6.16 -3.83 -8.94
C GLY A 21 4.75 -4.41 -8.86
N SER A 22 4.47 -5.06 -7.73
CA SER A 22 3.14 -5.56 -7.40
C SER A 22 2.37 -4.42 -6.77
N TRP A 23 1.66 -3.68 -7.60
CA TRP A 23 0.77 -2.60 -7.18
C TRP A 23 -0.16 -3.09 -6.07
N SER A 24 -0.40 -2.25 -5.07
CA SER A 24 -1.28 -2.58 -3.96
C SER A 24 -2.22 -1.41 -3.66
N MET A 25 -3.45 -1.75 -3.28
CA MET A 25 -4.45 -0.82 -2.82
C MET A 25 -4.52 -0.87 -1.30
N GLN A 26 -4.08 0.19 -0.63
CA GLN A 26 -4.30 0.36 0.79
C GLN A 26 -5.75 0.81 1.04
N ILE A 27 -6.47 0.10 1.89
CA ILE A 27 -7.89 0.37 2.20
C ILE A 27 -8.12 0.86 3.63
N ALA A 28 -7.14 0.65 4.52
CA ALA A 28 -7.17 1.16 5.89
C ALA A 28 -5.74 1.36 6.43
N SER A 29 -5.59 2.30 7.35
CA SER A 29 -4.37 2.54 8.13
C SER A 29 -4.77 2.80 9.57
N GLN A 30 -4.37 1.91 10.47
CA GLN A 30 -4.73 2.00 11.89
C GLN A 30 -3.46 2.04 12.75
N PRO A 31 -3.49 2.66 13.94
CA PRO A 31 -2.34 2.68 14.85
C PRO A 31 -2.08 1.30 15.50
N THR A 32 -3.08 0.42 15.54
CA THR A 32 -2.98 -0.92 16.15
C THR A 32 -3.41 -2.01 15.16
N VAL A 33 -2.91 -3.24 15.39
CA VAL A 33 -3.23 -4.39 14.53
C VAL A 33 -4.69 -4.82 14.69
N GLU A 34 -5.23 -4.76 15.91
CA GLU A 34 -6.62 -5.11 16.22
C GLU A 34 -7.61 -4.21 15.51
N SER A 35 -7.37 -2.89 15.52
CA SER A 35 -8.19 -1.93 14.78
C SER A 35 -8.07 -2.17 13.28
N ALA A 36 -6.87 -2.46 12.76
CA ALA A 36 -6.67 -2.77 11.34
C ALA A 36 -7.46 -4.02 10.93
N GLN A 37 -7.41 -5.07 11.73
CA GLN A 37 -8.08 -6.34 11.47
C GLN A 37 -9.60 -6.23 11.61
N SER A 38 -10.09 -5.54 12.66
CA SER A 38 -11.53 -5.30 12.84
C SER A 38 -12.10 -4.45 11.72
N THR A 39 -11.38 -3.38 11.36
CA THR A 39 -11.74 -2.55 10.20
C THR A 39 -11.76 -3.43 8.94
N TYR A 40 -10.72 -4.21 8.67
CA TYR A 40 -10.68 -5.08 7.48
C TYR A 40 -11.86 -6.06 7.42
N GLN A 41 -12.24 -6.69 8.53
CA GLN A 41 -13.40 -7.58 8.56
C GLN A 41 -14.71 -6.85 8.26
N ASP A 42 -14.92 -5.65 8.81
CA ASP A 42 -16.09 -4.83 8.50
C ASP A 42 -16.11 -4.41 7.03
N LEU A 43 -14.96 -3.96 6.50
CA LEU A 43 -14.81 -3.60 5.09
C LEU A 43 -15.04 -4.82 4.17
N GLN A 44 -14.57 -6.01 4.55
CA GLN A 44 -14.79 -7.24 3.79
C GLN A 44 -16.26 -7.67 3.79
N ARG A 45 -16.99 -7.42 4.87
CA ARG A 45 -18.45 -7.66 4.93
C ARG A 45 -19.22 -6.65 4.08
N ARG A 46 -18.88 -5.35 4.18
CA ARG A 46 -19.57 -4.27 3.45
C ARG A 46 -19.23 -4.24 1.97
N TYR A 47 -17.97 -4.42 1.63
CA TYR A 47 -17.42 -4.35 0.29
C TYR A 47 -17.04 -5.72 -0.23
N GLY A 48 -17.68 -6.78 0.28
CA GLY A 48 -17.44 -8.15 -0.15
C GLY A 48 -17.54 -8.30 -1.66
N SER A 49 -18.47 -7.60 -2.32
CA SER A 49 -18.59 -7.62 -3.79
C SER A 49 -17.34 -7.11 -4.54
N VAL A 50 -16.56 -6.21 -3.95
CA VAL A 50 -15.34 -5.63 -4.56
C VAL A 50 -14.08 -6.35 -4.06
N LEU A 51 -14.07 -6.78 -2.79
CA LEU A 51 -12.94 -7.44 -2.14
C LEU A 51 -12.99 -8.98 -2.24
N SER A 52 -14.07 -9.56 -2.78
CA SER A 52 -14.18 -11.00 -2.99
C SER A 52 -13.10 -11.48 -3.96
N GLY A 53 -12.36 -12.51 -3.57
CA GLY A 53 -11.20 -12.99 -4.32
C GLY A 53 -9.90 -12.20 -4.09
N HIS A 54 -9.93 -11.13 -3.28
CA HIS A 54 -8.77 -10.34 -2.94
C HIS A 54 -8.44 -10.44 -1.44
N THR A 55 -7.25 -10.98 -1.12
CA THR A 55 -6.77 -11.05 0.25
C THR A 55 -6.05 -9.76 0.62
N ALA A 56 -6.39 -9.14 1.74
CA ALA A 56 -5.60 -8.01 2.25
C ALA A 56 -4.49 -8.47 3.18
N ASN A 57 -3.33 -7.83 3.05
CA ASN A 57 -2.18 -7.99 3.92
C ASN A 57 -2.10 -6.81 4.87
N ILE A 58 -2.03 -7.09 6.17
CA ILE A 58 -1.77 -6.08 7.19
C ILE A 58 -0.25 -5.94 7.31
N VAL A 59 0.27 -4.80 6.88
CA VAL A 59 1.71 -4.52 6.90
C VAL A 59 2.02 -3.48 7.96
N LYS A 60 2.95 -3.80 8.85
CA LYS A 60 3.51 -2.86 9.82
C LYS A 60 4.29 -1.77 9.06
N ALA A 61 4.02 -0.51 9.37
CA ALA A 61 4.69 0.65 8.81
C ALA A 61 5.05 1.60 9.96
N GLU A 62 6.33 1.81 10.18
CA GLU A 62 6.81 2.75 11.19
C GLU A 62 6.88 4.15 10.59
N ILE A 63 6.18 5.09 11.23
CA ILE A 63 6.13 6.49 10.82
C ILE A 63 6.97 7.28 11.82
N ALA A 64 8.06 7.86 11.35
CA ALA A 64 8.94 8.70 12.15
C ALA A 64 8.12 9.81 12.86
N GLY A 65 8.25 9.90 14.18
CA GLY A 65 7.52 10.87 15.01
C GLY A 65 6.05 10.56 15.30
N LYS A 66 5.45 9.51 14.70
CA LYS A 66 4.07 9.08 15.01
C LYS A 66 3.96 7.65 15.57
N GLY A 67 5.01 6.83 15.43
CA GLY A 67 5.06 5.47 15.95
C GLY A 67 4.74 4.41 14.90
N THR A 68 4.34 3.22 15.36
CA THR A 68 3.98 2.09 14.48
C THR A 68 2.53 2.21 14.01
N PHE A 69 2.32 2.02 12.71
CA PHE A 69 1.00 1.90 12.09
C PHE A 69 0.86 0.56 11.36
N TYR A 70 -0.37 0.10 11.21
CA TYR A 70 -0.74 -1.11 10.52
C TYR A 70 -1.61 -0.77 9.33
N ARG A 71 -1.05 -1.00 8.14
CA ARG A 71 -1.64 -0.66 6.85
C ARG A 71 -2.24 -1.90 6.22
N VAL A 72 -3.55 -1.88 5.98
CA VAL A 72 -4.26 -2.95 5.28
C VAL A 72 -4.12 -2.71 3.78
N ARG A 73 -3.36 -3.57 3.09
CA ARG A 73 -3.05 -3.49 1.66
C ARG A 73 -3.56 -4.71 0.91
N VAL A 74 -4.31 -4.47 -0.15
CA VAL A 74 -4.77 -5.49 -1.09
C VAL A 74 -3.80 -5.52 -2.27
N PRO A 75 -3.07 -6.62 -2.52
CA PRO A 75 -2.22 -6.74 -3.69
C PRO A 75 -3.07 -6.81 -4.96
N ALA A 76 -2.60 -6.17 -6.01
CA ALA A 76 -3.21 -6.13 -7.33
C ALA A 76 -2.19 -6.59 -8.37
N LYS A 77 -2.68 -7.15 -9.47
CA LYS A 77 -1.80 -7.68 -10.53
C LYS A 77 -1.10 -6.59 -11.34
N SER A 78 -1.66 -5.39 -11.35
CA SER A 78 -1.19 -4.25 -12.16
C SER A 78 -1.73 -2.94 -11.62
N ARG A 79 -1.13 -1.83 -12.05
CA ARG A 79 -1.60 -0.47 -11.71
C ARG A 79 -3.07 -0.28 -12.05
N ASN A 80 -3.47 -0.68 -13.25
CA ASN A 80 -4.84 -0.49 -13.74
C ASN A 80 -5.85 -1.31 -12.93
N ASP A 81 -5.47 -2.52 -12.52
CA ASP A 81 -6.26 -3.39 -11.65
C ASP A 81 -6.46 -2.73 -10.27
N ALA A 82 -5.38 -2.22 -9.68
CA ALA A 82 -5.45 -1.48 -8.41
C ALA A 82 -6.31 -0.21 -8.51
N ILE A 83 -6.21 0.53 -9.62
CA ILE A 83 -7.03 1.73 -9.86
C ILE A 83 -8.50 1.34 -10.00
N ASN A 84 -8.83 0.32 -10.80
CA ASN A 84 -10.20 -0.13 -10.97
C ASN A 84 -10.80 -0.62 -9.65
N LEU A 85 -10.06 -1.43 -8.89
CA LEU A 85 -10.45 -1.86 -7.54
C LEU A 85 -10.71 -0.66 -6.65
N CYS A 86 -9.80 0.32 -6.65
CA CYS A 86 -9.94 1.51 -5.83
C CYS A 86 -11.13 2.39 -6.26
N THR A 87 -11.39 2.51 -7.56
CA THR A 87 -12.57 3.25 -8.07
C THR A 87 -13.87 2.56 -7.65
N ASN A 88 -13.98 1.24 -7.80
CA ASN A 88 -15.15 0.46 -7.36
C ASN A 88 -15.33 0.54 -5.84
N TYR A 89 -14.23 0.47 -5.09
CA TYR A 89 -14.24 0.58 -3.64
C TYR A 89 -14.71 1.96 -3.16
N LYS A 90 -14.26 3.03 -3.83
CA LYS A 90 -14.74 4.40 -3.61
C LYS A 90 -16.20 4.58 -3.98
N ALA A 91 -16.64 4.00 -5.08
CA ALA A 91 -18.05 4.04 -5.48
C ALA A 91 -18.97 3.38 -4.45
N ALA A 92 -18.49 2.35 -3.75
CA ALA A 92 -19.21 1.74 -2.65
C ALA A 92 -19.20 2.57 -1.35
N GLY A 93 -18.35 3.60 -1.25
CA GLY A 93 -18.20 4.48 -0.07
C GLY A 93 -16.93 4.24 0.75
N GLY A 94 -16.03 3.37 0.29
CA GLY A 94 -14.75 3.12 0.95
C GLY A 94 -13.67 4.12 0.56
N ASN A 95 -12.61 4.26 1.36
CA ASN A 95 -11.42 5.03 0.99
C ASN A 95 -10.26 4.10 0.64
N CYS A 96 -9.56 4.39 -0.45
CA CYS A 96 -8.45 3.57 -0.93
C CYS A 96 -7.32 4.41 -1.48
N PHE A 97 -6.11 3.87 -1.38
CA PHE A 97 -4.88 4.49 -1.80
C PHE A 97 -4.03 3.48 -2.59
N VAL A 98 -3.81 3.74 -3.87
CA VAL A 98 -3.01 2.86 -4.74
C VAL A 98 -1.54 3.24 -4.61
N SER A 99 -0.68 2.25 -4.32
CA SER A 99 0.75 2.41 -4.15
C SER A 99 1.51 1.21 -4.73
N ARG A 100 2.84 1.30 -4.85
CA ARG A 100 3.71 0.21 -5.32
C ARG A 100 4.59 -0.26 -4.18
#